data_AF-A0AAD4BA43-F1
#
_entry.id   AF-A0AAD4BA43-F1
#
_cell.length_a   1.000
_cell.length_b   1.000
_cell.length_c   1.000
_cell.angle_alpha   90.00
_cell.angle_beta   90.00
_cell.angle_gamma   90.00
#
_symmetry.space_group_name_H-M   'P 1'
#
loop_
_entity.id
_entity.type
_entity.pdbx_description
1 polymer ?
#
loop_
_entity_poly.entity_id
_entity_poly.type
_entity_poly.pdbx_seq_one_letter_code
_entity_poly.pdbx_strand_id
1 'polypeptide(L)'
;MGRPKLYKTPEERVLAARAYRAKYYASHKNQINQNVHKKRISRRGLITSQIMFQYLVNQKHQRYCLGRKPRQKSNAQPEMDHAAKTTGTPPTHPTIPTSDLTTGNTVSKVELALQNLTGGSLRLWVESLCTDYVKSNDYSNINNSHNAIGTLEAELQAIRRTTKRDHNGAHIAERLRLVSRILEDLLLHAMEGNDIVDLRGRGVLLYQSVGVVI
;
A
#
# COMPACT_ATOMS: atom_id res chain seq x y z
N MET A 1 12.44 -52.68 -5.22
CA MET A 1 11.99 -51.78 -6.31
C MET A 1 10.95 -52.52 -7.14
N GLY A 2 9.67 -52.11 -7.08
CA GLY A 2 8.61 -52.77 -7.85
C GLY A 2 8.77 -52.48 -9.35
N ARG A 3 8.48 -53.47 -10.21
CA ARG A 3 8.51 -53.32 -11.67
C ARG A 3 7.52 -52.21 -12.10
N PRO A 4 7.90 -51.28 -13.00
CA PRO A 4 6.99 -50.24 -13.47
C PRO A 4 5.72 -50.84 -14.09
N LYS A 5 4.54 -50.36 -13.68
CA LYS A 5 3.28 -50.74 -14.32
C LYS A 5 3.22 -50.13 -15.72
N LEU A 6 3.06 -50.97 -16.74
CA LEU A 6 2.79 -50.57 -18.12
C LEU A 6 1.27 -50.39 -18.28
N TYR A 7 0.84 -49.15 -18.48
CA TYR A 7 -0.56 -48.81 -18.76
C TYR A 7 -0.85 -49.03 -20.25
N LYS A 8 -1.93 -49.78 -20.55
CA LYS A 8 -2.22 -50.23 -21.92
C LYS A 8 -3.01 -49.19 -22.70
N THR A 9 -3.89 -48.44 -22.03
CA THR A 9 -4.73 -47.43 -22.68
C THR A 9 -4.30 -46.00 -22.35
N PRO A 10 -4.61 -45.02 -23.20
CA PRO A 10 -4.33 -43.62 -22.90
C PRO A 10 -5.11 -43.10 -21.67
N GLU A 11 -6.34 -43.58 -21.44
CA GLU A 11 -7.16 -43.20 -20.28
C GLU A 11 -6.51 -43.65 -18.96
N GLU A 12 -6.00 -44.89 -18.92
CA GLU A 12 -5.26 -45.43 -17.77
C GLU A 12 -4.02 -44.59 -17.45
N ARG A 13 -3.30 -44.13 -18.47
CA ARG A 13 -2.11 -43.26 -18.29
C ARG A 13 -2.49 -41.92 -17.68
N VAL A 14 -3.60 -41.32 -18.12
CA VAL A 14 -4.08 -40.03 -17.59
C VAL A 14 -4.50 -40.18 -16.12
N LEU A 15 -5.25 -41.24 -15.79
CA LEU A 15 -5.66 -41.52 -14.41
C LEU A 15 -4.47 -41.80 -13.51
N ALA A 16 -3.51 -42.60 -13.96
CA ALA A 16 -2.28 -42.87 -13.23
C ALA A 16 -1.44 -41.60 -13.00
N ALA A 17 -1.31 -40.75 -14.01
CA ALA A 17 -0.61 -39.47 -13.89
C ALA A 17 -1.32 -38.54 -12.89
N ARG A 18 -2.66 -38.47 -12.91
CA ARG A 18 -3.44 -37.68 -11.96
C ARG A 18 -3.26 -38.20 -10.53
N ALA A 19 -3.34 -39.51 -10.31
CA ALA A 19 -3.13 -40.14 -9.02
C ALA A 19 -1.70 -39.92 -8.49
N TYR A 20 -0.69 -40.06 -9.36
CA TYR A 20 0.70 -39.78 -9.02
C TYR A 20 0.89 -38.32 -8.59
N ARG A 21 0.38 -37.36 -9.37
CA ARG A 21 0.45 -35.93 -9.01
C ARG A 21 -0.23 -35.66 -7.68
N ALA A 22 -1.44 -36.20 -7.45
CA ALA A 22 -2.15 -36.03 -6.18
C ALA A 22 -1.33 -36.53 -4.99
N LYS A 23 -0.75 -37.74 -5.09
CA LYS A 23 0.11 -38.31 -4.05
C LYS A 23 1.39 -37.50 -3.85
N TYR A 24 2.01 -37.06 -4.94
CA TYR A 24 3.21 -36.21 -4.91
C TYR A 24 2.94 -34.89 -4.20
N TYR A 25 1.87 -34.18 -4.58
CA TYR A 25 1.48 -32.92 -3.95
C TYR A 25 1.13 -33.10 -2.48
N ALA A 26 0.41 -34.16 -2.11
CA ALA A 26 0.11 -34.45 -0.70
C ALA A 26 1.40 -34.66 0.12
N SER A 27 2.35 -35.45 -0.41
CA SER A 27 3.64 -35.73 0.23
C SER A 27 4.55 -34.50 0.32
N HIS A 28 4.48 -33.58 -0.64
CA HIS A 28 5.40 -32.44 -0.75
C HIS A 28 4.73 -31.09 -0.45
N LYS A 29 3.49 -31.08 0.05
CA LYS A 29 2.68 -29.87 0.26
C LYS A 29 3.43 -28.80 1.04
N ASN A 30 4.05 -29.18 2.15
CA ASN A 30 4.76 -28.25 3.03
C ASN A 30 6.01 -27.67 2.34
N GLN A 31 6.79 -28.50 1.65
CA GLN A 31 7.99 -28.06 0.93
C GLN A 31 7.64 -27.13 -0.23
N ILE A 32 6.59 -27.46 -0.99
CA ILE A 32 6.09 -26.62 -2.10
C ILE A 32 5.65 -25.26 -1.55
N ASN A 33 4.86 -25.23 -0.47
CA ASN A 33 4.41 -23.99 0.16
C ASN A 33 5.57 -23.15 0.69
N GLN A 34 6.57 -23.78 1.32
CA GLN A 34 7.79 -23.08 1.77
C GLN A 34 8.57 -22.49 0.59
N ASN A 35 8.73 -23.23 -0.51
CA ASN A 35 9.43 -22.75 -1.69
C ASN A 35 8.68 -21.59 -2.37
N VAL A 36 7.34 -21.68 -2.46
CA VAL A 36 6.50 -20.58 -2.94
C VAL A 36 6.65 -19.35 -2.04
N HIS A 37 6.63 -19.53 -0.72
CA HIS A 37 6.83 -18.45 0.24
C HIS A 37 8.22 -17.79 0.12
N LYS A 38 9.28 -18.59 0.03
CA LYS A 38 10.65 -18.10 -0.22
C LYS A 38 10.75 -17.32 -1.52
N LYS A 39 10.16 -17.84 -2.61
CA LYS A 39 10.09 -17.13 -3.90
C LYS A 39 9.35 -15.80 -3.78
N ARG A 40 8.22 -15.77 -3.06
CA ARG A 40 7.46 -14.53 -2.80
C ARG A 40 8.30 -13.52 -2.01
N ILE A 41 8.99 -13.93 -0.95
CA ILE A 41 9.89 -13.04 -0.18
C ILE A 41 11.02 -12.50 -1.06
N SER A 42 11.68 -13.36 -1.83
CA SER A 42 12.76 -12.95 -2.73
C SER A 42 12.27 -11.94 -3.77
N ARG A 43 11.07 -12.15 -4.35
CA ARG A 43 10.45 -11.18 -5.26
C ARG A 43 10.06 -9.87 -4.58
N ARG A 44 9.58 -9.90 -3.32
CA ARG A 44 9.28 -8.68 -2.56
C ARG A 44 10.51 -7.78 -2.37
N GLY A 45 11.68 -8.37 -2.10
CA GLY A 45 12.95 -7.62 -2.04
C GLY A 45 13.35 -6.97 -3.38
N LEU A 46 13.05 -7.63 -4.50
CA LEU A 46 13.26 -7.07 -5.84
C LEU A 46 12.28 -5.94 -6.17
N ILE A 47 11.01 -6.07 -5.79
CA ILE A 47 9.99 -5.05 -6.05
C ILE A 47 10.22 -3.81 -5.19
N THR A 48 10.57 -3.98 -3.91
CA THR A 48 10.92 -2.83 -3.06
C THR A 48 12.15 -2.10 -3.58
N SER A 49 13.17 -2.82 -4.06
CA SER A 49 14.34 -2.17 -4.67
C SER A 49 14.01 -1.49 -6.00
N GLN A 50 13.11 -2.06 -6.81
CA GLN A 50 12.66 -1.46 -8.06
C GLN A 50 11.78 -0.22 -7.85
N ILE A 51 10.84 -0.25 -6.90
CA ILE A 51 10.01 0.91 -6.51
C ILE A 51 10.91 2.02 -5.94
N MET A 52 11.86 1.68 -5.06
CA MET A 52 12.84 2.64 -4.54
C MET A 52 13.70 3.24 -5.66
N PHE A 53 14.10 2.43 -6.64
CA PHE A 53 14.83 2.91 -7.80
C PHE A 53 13.98 3.85 -8.65
N GLN A 54 12.73 3.51 -8.95
CA GLN A 54 11.79 4.36 -9.68
C GLN A 54 11.55 5.70 -8.95
N TYR A 55 11.40 5.65 -7.63
CA TYR A 55 11.22 6.83 -6.78
C TYR A 55 12.45 7.74 -6.80
N LEU A 56 13.65 7.15 -6.69
CA LEU A 56 14.92 7.89 -6.78
C LEU A 56 15.13 8.53 -8.16
N VAL A 57 14.76 7.83 -9.24
CA VAL A 57 14.82 8.37 -10.61
C VAL A 57 13.85 9.54 -10.75
N ASN A 58 12.62 9.43 -10.24
CA ASN A 58 11.63 10.51 -10.28
C ASN A 58 12.06 11.73 -9.44
N GLN A 59 12.67 11.53 -8.26
CA GLN A 59 13.21 12.65 -7.47
C GLN A 59 14.34 13.40 -8.19
N LYS A 60 15.23 12.68 -8.89
CA LYS A 60 16.24 13.34 -9.73
C LYS A 60 15.58 14.19 -10.82
N HIS A 61 14.57 13.65 -11.51
CA HIS A 61 13.88 14.37 -12.57
C HIS A 61 13.22 15.67 -12.07
N GLN A 62 12.56 15.63 -10.91
CA GLN A 62 11.95 16.82 -10.30
C GLN A 62 12.97 17.91 -9.95
N ARG A 63 14.18 17.54 -9.47
CA ARG A 63 15.26 18.52 -9.22
C ARG A 63 15.78 19.17 -10.49
N TYR A 64 15.82 18.46 -11.62
CA TYR A 64 16.21 19.04 -12.91
C TYR A 64 15.17 20.03 -13.45
N CYS A 65 13.87 19.80 -13.21
CA CYS A 65 12.81 20.69 -13.68
C CYS A 65 12.67 21.97 -12.86
N LEU A 66 12.96 21.95 -11.56
CA LEU A 66 12.83 23.12 -10.68
C LEU A 66 14.06 24.05 -10.70
N GLY A 67 15.16 23.64 -11.33
CA GLY A 67 16.43 24.39 -11.37
C GLY A 67 16.58 25.41 -12.50
N ARG A 68 15.72 25.38 -13.53
CA ARG A 68 15.72 26.42 -14.57
C ARG A 68 14.71 27.49 -14.24
N LYS A 69 15.11 28.43 -13.37
CA LYS A 69 14.45 29.74 -13.34
C LYS A 69 14.54 30.31 -14.77
N PRO A 70 13.42 30.61 -15.44
CA PRO A 70 13.47 31.33 -16.70
C PRO A 70 14.24 32.63 -16.42
N ARG A 71 15.35 32.82 -17.15
CA ARG A 71 16.15 34.04 -17.09
C ARG A 71 15.23 35.19 -17.49
N GLN A 72 14.63 35.86 -16.49
CA GLN A 72 13.85 37.06 -16.71
C GLN A 72 14.79 38.07 -17.38
N LYS A 73 14.54 38.35 -18.67
CA LYS A 73 15.11 39.52 -19.33
C LYS A 73 14.46 40.73 -18.67
N SER A 74 15.18 41.32 -17.73
CA SER A 74 14.84 42.61 -17.14
C SER A 74 14.90 43.67 -18.24
N ASN A 75 13.74 44.02 -18.81
CA ASN A 75 13.59 45.30 -19.47
C ASN A 75 13.54 46.36 -18.37
N ALA A 76 14.63 47.11 -18.25
CA ALA A 76 14.70 48.31 -17.45
C ALA A 76 13.70 49.34 -17.98
N GLN A 77 12.82 49.84 -17.12
CA GLN A 77 12.19 51.15 -17.28
C GLN A 77 12.54 52.01 -16.06
N PRO A 78 12.71 53.33 -16.26
CA PRO A 78 13.20 54.22 -15.22
C PRO A 78 12.10 54.65 -14.25
N GLU A 79 12.52 54.63 -12.99
CA GLU A 79 12.07 55.32 -11.79
C GLU A 79 11.32 56.64 -12.04
N MET A 80 10.16 56.78 -11.39
CA MET A 80 9.58 58.06 -11.01
C MET A 80 9.07 57.94 -9.56
N ASP A 81 9.71 58.74 -8.71
CA ASP A 81 9.46 58.90 -7.28
C ASP A 81 8.03 59.33 -6.98
N HIS A 82 7.40 58.73 -5.97
CA HIS A 82 6.51 59.46 -5.06
C HIS A 82 6.51 58.83 -3.67
N ALA A 83 6.94 59.64 -2.71
CA ALA A 83 6.96 59.36 -1.28
C ALA A 83 5.54 59.34 -0.69
N ALA A 84 5.23 58.32 0.10
CA ALA A 84 4.17 58.38 1.09
C ALA A 84 4.62 57.65 2.36
N LYS A 85 4.77 58.45 3.41
CA LYS A 85 5.16 58.09 4.77
C LYS A 85 3.94 57.53 5.50
N THR A 86 3.94 56.25 5.84
CA THR A 86 2.96 55.65 6.76
C THR A 86 3.69 54.90 7.88
N THR A 87 3.62 55.50 9.06
CA THR A 87 3.92 54.93 10.38
C THR A 87 2.94 53.80 10.67
N GLY A 88 3.45 52.57 10.81
CA GLY A 88 2.67 51.36 11.10
C GLY A 88 3.26 50.58 12.26
N THR A 89 2.44 50.42 13.29
CA THR A 89 2.58 49.75 14.58
C THR A 89 3.22 48.34 14.50
N PRO A 90 4.04 47.93 15.48
CA PRO A 90 4.67 46.61 15.48
C PRO A 90 3.63 45.49 15.61
N PRO A 91 3.79 44.35 14.90
CA PRO A 91 2.85 43.24 14.94
C PRO A 91 2.97 42.49 16.28
N THR A 92 1.90 42.53 17.06
CA THR A 92 1.68 41.63 18.19
C THR A 92 1.66 40.19 17.65
N HIS A 93 2.67 39.40 18.02
CA HIS A 93 2.71 37.98 17.71
C HIS A 93 1.51 37.28 18.36
N PRO A 94 0.72 36.50 17.60
CA PRO A 94 -0.33 35.67 18.18
C PRO A 94 0.32 34.61 19.06
N THR A 95 0.12 34.73 20.38
CA THR A 95 0.34 33.67 21.34
C THR A 95 -0.53 32.48 20.92
N ILE A 96 0.09 31.46 20.33
CA ILE A 96 -0.57 30.20 20.03
C ILE A 96 -0.99 29.60 21.37
N PRO A 97 -2.29 29.37 21.61
CA PRO A 97 -2.70 28.66 22.81
C PRO A 97 -2.13 27.24 22.72
N THR A 98 -1.22 26.93 23.62
CA THR A 98 -0.76 25.57 23.90
C THR A 98 -1.95 24.81 24.49
N SER A 99 -2.89 24.42 23.63
CA SER A 99 -3.98 23.55 24.00
C SER A 99 -3.37 22.20 24.37
N ASP A 100 -3.46 21.85 25.65
CA ASP A 100 -3.09 20.54 26.18
C ASP A 100 -3.71 19.47 25.28
N LEU A 101 -2.85 18.85 24.47
CA LEU A 101 -3.22 17.86 23.49
C LEU A 101 -3.47 16.56 24.27
N THR A 102 -4.65 16.44 24.88
CA THR A 102 -5.06 15.22 25.58
C THR A 102 -4.99 14.06 24.59
N THR A 103 -4.02 13.18 24.82
CA THR A 103 -3.62 12.04 23.98
C THR A 103 -4.80 11.12 23.60
N GLY A 104 -5.87 11.10 24.39
CA GLY A 104 -7.09 10.35 24.07
C GLY A 104 -7.77 10.77 22.76
N ASN A 105 -7.61 12.03 22.31
CA ASN A 105 -8.23 12.52 21.08
C ASN A 105 -7.45 12.09 19.82
N THR A 106 -6.15 11.77 19.92
CA THR A 106 -5.34 11.51 18.71
C THR A 106 -5.53 10.10 18.16
N VAL A 107 -5.69 9.09 19.02
CA VAL A 107 -5.94 7.70 18.59
C VAL A 107 -7.30 7.56 17.90
N SER A 108 -8.34 8.18 18.47
CA SER A 108 -9.68 8.19 17.85
C SER A 108 -9.69 8.90 16.50
N LYS A 109 -8.83 9.91 16.27
CA LYS A 109 -8.69 10.54 14.94
C LYS A 109 -8.12 9.57 13.91
N VAL A 110 -7.09 8.78 14.26
CA VAL A 110 -6.52 7.78 13.35
C VAL A 110 -7.56 6.69 13.03
N GLU A 111 -8.31 6.25 14.03
CA GLU A 111 -9.38 5.26 13.83
C GLU A 111 -10.50 5.80 12.93
N LEU A 112 -10.96 7.03 13.19
CA LEU A 112 -11.98 7.68 12.35
C LEU A 112 -11.48 7.88 10.92
N ALA A 113 -10.22 8.27 10.73
CA ALA A 113 -9.64 8.44 9.40
C ALA A 113 -9.55 7.09 8.66
N LEU A 114 -9.17 6.01 9.35
CA LEU A 114 -9.18 4.66 8.79
C LEU A 114 -10.60 4.21 8.43
N GLN A 115 -11.58 4.51 9.27
CA GLN A 115 -12.98 4.19 9.03
C GLN A 115 -13.53 4.96 7.82
N ASN A 116 -13.20 6.25 7.70
CA ASN A 116 -13.57 7.09 6.55
C ASN A 116 -12.92 6.58 5.26
N LEU A 117 -11.64 6.19 5.32
CA LEU A 117 -10.93 5.64 4.15
C LEU A 117 -11.57 4.33 3.67
N THR A 118 -11.95 3.46 4.60
CA THR A 118 -12.53 2.13 4.30
C THR A 118 -14.05 2.14 4.15
N GLY A 119 -14.71 3.28 4.33
CA GLY A 119 -16.18 3.37 4.39
C GLY A 119 -16.79 2.47 5.47
N GLY A 120 -16.03 2.15 6.53
CA GLY A 120 -16.43 1.24 7.60
C GLY A 120 -16.40 -0.25 7.26
N SER A 121 -16.15 -0.64 6.00
CA SER A 121 -16.05 -2.05 5.60
C SER A 121 -14.84 -2.27 4.72
N LEU A 122 -13.81 -2.90 5.29
CA LEU A 122 -12.58 -3.23 4.56
C LEU A 122 -12.87 -4.07 3.32
N ARG A 123 -13.79 -5.04 3.42
CA ARG A 123 -14.17 -5.90 2.31
C ARG A 123 -14.78 -5.11 1.15
N LEU A 124 -15.80 -4.29 1.43
CA LEU A 124 -16.48 -3.51 0.38
C LEU A 124 -15.53 -2.53 -0.28
N TRP A 125 -14.66 -1.89 0.52
CA TRP A 125 -13.64 -0.99 0.00
C TRP A 125 -12.63 -1.69 -0.91
N VAL A 126 -12.10 -2.85 -0.51
CA VAL A 126 -11.21 -3.64 -1.39
C VAL A 126 -11.93 -4.09 -2.66
N GLU A 127 -13.19 -4.54 -2.55
CA GLU A 127 -13.99 -4.92 -3.72
C GLU A 127 -14.20 -3.72 -4.67
N SER A 128 -14.38 -2.51 -4.13
CA SER A 128 -14.43 -1.27 -4.93
C SER A 128 -13.11 -1.03 -5.66
N LEU A 129 -11.97 -1.11 -4.96
CA LEU A 129 -10.65 -0.91 -5.58
C LEU A 129 -10.38 -1.91 -6.72
N CYS A 130 -10.71 -3.20 -6.51
CA CYS A 130 -10.60 -4.22 -7.55
C CYS A 130 -11.53 -3.91 -8.74
N THR A 131 -12.76 -3.48 -8.46
CA THR A 131 -13.76 -3.17 -9.51
C THR A 131 -13.33 -1.97 -10.34
N ASP A 132 -12.85 -0.91 -9.69
CA ASP A 132 -12.34 0.29 -10.36
C ASP A 132 -11.15 -0.05 -11.24
N TYR A 133 -10.20 -0.83 -10.72
CA TYR A 133 -9.05 -1.30 -11.49
C TYR A 133 -9.47 -2.12 -12.70
N VAL A 134 -10.36 -3.10 -12.55
CA VAL A 134 -10.81 -3.95 -13.67
C VAL A 134 -11.53 -3.13 -14.75
N LYS A 135 -12.29 -2.10 -14.36
CA LYS A 135 -13.03 -1.25 -15.30
C LYS A 135 -12.15 -0.24 -16.03
N SER A 136 -11.21 0.37 -15.32
CA SER A 136 -10.41 1.51 -15.83
C SER A 136 -9.00 1.13 -16.26
N ASN A 137 -8.51 -0.03 -15.81
CA ASN A 137 -7.10 -0.42 -15.85
C ASN A 137 -6.16 0.63 -15.22
N ASP A 138 -6.68 1.45 -14.31
CA ASP A 138 -5.96 2.48 -13.59
C ASP A 138 -5.74 2.05 -12.13
N TYR A 139 -4.48 2.07 -11.69
CA TYR A 139 -4.07 1.73 -10.33
C TYR A 139 -3.94 2.95 -9.42
N SER A 140 -4.28 4.15 -9.90
CA SER A 140 -4.20 5.41 -9.14
C SER A 140 -4.97 5.35 -7.83
N ASN A 141 -6.18 4.76 -7.81
CA ASN A 141 -6.97 4.61 -6.59
C ASN A 141 -6.30 3.69 -5.56
N ILE A 142 -5.68 2.61 -6.01
CA ILE A 142 -4.94 1.67 -5.15
C ILE A 142 -3.70 2.36 -4.57
N ASN A 143 -2.97 3.10 -5.41
CA ASN A 143 -1.78 3.85 -4.98
C ASN A 143 -2.11 4.99 -4.01
N ASN A 144 -3.18 5.74 -4.26
CA ASN A 144 -3.67 6.80 -3.37
C ASN A 144 -4.07 6.24 -2.01
N SER A 145 -4.78 5.11 -2.02
CA SER A 145 -5.14 4.37 -0.80
C SER A 145 -3.92 3.91 -0.02
N HIS A 146 -2.90 3.40 -0.71
CA HIS A 146 -1.63 2.98 -0.10
C HIS A 146 -0.88 4.15 0.55
N ASN A 147 -0.82 5.30 -0.13
CA ASN A 147 -0.21 6.50 0.44
C ASN A 147 -0.95 7.00 1.69
N ALA A 148 -2.29 6.99 1.67
CA ALA A 148 -3.11 7.38 2.81
C ALA A 148 -2.87 6.48 4.03
N ILE A 149 -2.79 5.16 3.84
CA ILE A 149 -2.45 4.21 4.91
C ILE A 149 -1.05 4.48 5.46
N GLY A 150 -0.07 4.77 4.59
CA GLY A 150 1.28 5.15 5.02
C GLY A 150 1.31 6.40 5.91
N THR A 151 0.48 7.41 5.60
CA THR A 151 0.33 8.61 6.45
C THR A 151 -0.27 8.25 7.81
N LEU A 152 -1.33 7.44 7.85
CA LEU A 152 -1.97 6.99 9.10
C LEU A 152 -1.02 6.15 9.97
N GLU A 153 -0.19 5.29 9.36
CA GLU A 153 0.83 4.54 10.07
C GLU A 153 1.90 5.45 10.69
N ALA A 154 2.34 6.48 9.97
CA ALA A 154 3.30 7.45 10.48
C ALA A 154 2.73 8.25 11.67
N GLU A 155 1.46 8.69 11.57
CA GLU A 155 0.76 9.37 12.67
C GLU A 155 0.61 8.46 13.90
N LEU A 156 0.21 7.19 13.71
CA LEU A 156 0.09 6.24 14.81
C LEU A 156 1.45 5.95 15.47
N GLN A 157 2.53 5.89 14.69
CA GLN A 157 3.88 5.76 15.24
C GLN A 157 4.29 6.99 16.05
N ALA A 158 3.93 8.21 15.63
CA ALA A 158 4.16 9.42 16.40
C ALA A 158 3.43 9.38 17.75
N ILE A 159 2.15 8.98 17.75
CA ILE A 159 1.36 8.82 18.98
C ILE A 159 1.99 7.80 19.93
N ARG A 160 2.43 6.64 19.40
CA ARG A 160 3.10 5.58 20.18
C ARG A 160 4.40 6.04 20.84
N ARG A 161 5.17 6.92 20.20
CA ARG A 161 6.39 7.47 20.81
C ARG A 161 6.08 8.36 22.01
N THR A 162 4.94 9.03 22.00
CA THR A 162 4.50 9.91 23.10
C THR A 162 3.74 9.17 24.21
N THR A 163 3.18 8.00 23.92
CA THR A 163 2.27 7.28 24.83
C THR A 163 2.88 5.98 25.30
N LYS A 164 3.18 5.85 26.59
CA LYS A 164 4.01 4.73 27.09
C LYS A 164 3.30 3.36 27.13
N ARG A 165 1.96 3.31 27.20
CA ARG A 165 1.16 2.08 27.17
C ARG A 165 -0.29 2.39 26.79
N ASP A 166 -0.66 2.15 25.53
CA ASP A 166 -2.06 2.18 25.10
C ASP A 166 -2.40 0.89 24.35
N HIS A 167 -3.36 0.14 24.88
CA HIS A 167 -3.87 -1.09 24.29
C HIS A 167 -4.68 -0.81 23.01
N ASN A 168 -5.36 0.33 22.93
CA ASN A 168 -6.15 0.70 21.76
C ASN A 168 -5.25 0.94 20.54
N GLY A 169 -4.10 1.59 20.77
CA GLY A 169 -3.08 1.78 19.74
C GLY A 169 -2.47 0.48 19.21
N ALA A 170 -2.53 -0.65 19.95
CA ALA A 170 -2.10 -1.95 19.46
C ALA A 170 -3.08 -2.52 18.44
N HIS A 171 -4.37 -2.49 18.75
CA HIS A 171 -5.44 -2.96 17.87
C HIS A 171 -5.49 -2.18 16.55
N ILE A 172 -5.44 -0.85 16.60
CA ILE A 172 -5.48 0.00 15.40
C ILE A 172 -4.27 -0.24 14.50
N ALA A 173 -3.08 -0.46 15.06
CA ALA A 173 -1.90 -0.76 14.25
C ALA A 173 -2.01 -2.12 13.56
N GLU A 174 -2.62 -3.12 14.20
CA GLU A 174 -2.79 -4.42 13.57
C GLU A 174 -3.78 -4.32 12.41
N ARG A 175 -4.85 -3.53 12.56
CA ARG A 175 -5.76 -3.19 11.45
C ARG A 175 -5.02 -2.48 10.32
N LEU A 176 -4.24 -1.42 10.60
CA LEU A 176 -3.45 -0.72 9.57
C LEU A 176 -2.49 -1.65 8.83
N ARG A 177 -1.77 -2.52 9.53
CA ARG A 177 -0.88 -3.51 8.93
C ARG A 177 -1.61 -4.49 8.02
N LEU A 178 -2.81 -4.92 8.42
CA LEU A 178 -3.65 -5.78 7.59
C LEU A 178 -4.07 -5.06 6.30
N VAL A 179 -4.53 -3.81 6.41
CA VAL A 179 -4.91 -3.00 5.25
C VAL A 179 -3.72 -2.77 4.32
N SER A 180 -2.57 -2.40 4.88
CA SER A 180 -1.31 -2.21 4.15
C SER A 180 -0.92 -3.47 3.38
N ARG A 181 -0.93 -4.65 4.03
CA ARG A 181 -0.67 -5.94 3.37
C ARG A 181 -1.62 -6.27 2.23
N ILE A 182 -2.91 -5.96 2.37
CA ILE A 182 -3.90 -6.20 1.32
C ILE A 182 -3.62 -5.30 0.12
N LEU A 183 -3.33 -4.02 0.35
CA LEU A 183 -2.98 -3.09 -0.72
C LEU A 183 -1.68 -3.48 -1.43
N GLU A 184 -0.65 -3.90 -0.70
CA GLU A 184 0.59 -4.43 -1.28
C GLU A 184 0.34 -5.64 -2.17
N ASP A 185 -0.53 -6.56 -1.74
CA ASP A 185 -0.90 -7.76 -2.51
C ASP A 185 -1.67 -7.40 -3.79
N LEU A 186 -2.59 -6.44 -3.71
CA LEU A 186 -3.31 -5.92 -4.87
C LEU A 186 -2.37 -5.24 -5.87
N LEU A 187 -1.48 -4.36 -5.39
CA LEU A 187 -0.47 -3.69 -6.23
C LEU A 187 0.44 -4.72 -6.90
N LEU A 188 0.91 -5.72 -6.16
CA LEU A 188 1.74 -6.79 -6.69
C LEU A 188 1.03 -7.52 -7.84
N HIS A 189 -0.24 -7.90 -7.64
CA HIS A 189 -0.99 -8.62 -8.66
C HIS A 189 -1.32 -7.75 -9.89
N ALA A 190 -1.64 -6.48 -9.68
CA ALA A 190 -1.82 -5.51 -10.76
C ALA A 190 -0.53 -5.35 -11.59
N MET A 191 0.62 -5.19 -10.93
CA MET A 191 1.92 -5.03 -11.60
C MET A 191 2.39 -6.29 -12.34
N GLU A 192 2.09 -7.48 -11.83
CA GLU A 192 2.40 -8.74 -12.51
C GLU A 192 1.50 -9.01 -13.73
N GLY A 193 0.50 -8.15 -13.99
CA GLY A 193 -0.48 -8.34 -15.06
C GLY A 193 -1.35 -9.57 -14.84
N ASN A 194 -1.43 -10.06 -13.59
CA ASN A 194 -2.33 -11.14 -13.26
C ASN A 194 -3.77 -10.63 -13.38
N ASP A 195 -4.64 -11.47 -13.93
CA ASP A 195 -6.05 -11.14 -13.99
C ASP A 195 -6.63 -11.15 -12.56
N ILE A 196 -6.79 -9.96 -11.99
CA ILE A 196 -7.37 -9.75 -10.66
C ILE A 196 -8.78 -10.35 -10.61
N VAL A 197 -9.50 -10.42 -11.74
CA VAL A 197 -10.82 -11.07 -11.83
C VAL A 197 -10.70 -12.57 -11.58
N ASP A 198 -9.74 -13.24 -12.21
CA ASP A 198 -9.49 -14.68 -12.03
C ASP A 198 -9.01 -14.99 -10.61
N LEU A 199 -8.14 -14.14 -10.04
CA LEU A 199 -7.71 -14.27 -8.63
C LEU A 199 -8.87 -14.11 -7.65
N ARG A 200 -9.76 -13.15 -7.91
CA ARG A 200 -10.98 -12.92 -7.13
C ARG A 200 -11.94 -14.10 -7.23
N GLY A 201 -12.12 -14.66 -8.42
CA GLY A 201 -12.98 -15.83 -8.64
C GLY A 201 -12.47 -17.09 -7.95
N ARG A 202 -11.15 -17.22 -7.78
CA ARG A 202 -10.51 -18.37 -7.12
C ARG A 202 -10.36 -18.25 -5.61
N GLY A 203 -10.72 -17.12 -5.01
CA GLY A 203 -10.52 -16.93 -3.57
C GLY A 203 -9.06 -16.76 -3.15
N VAL A 204 -8.17 -16.39 -4.07
CA VAL A 204 -6.71 -16.39 -3.85
C VAL A 204 -6.23 -15.12 -3.15
N LEU A 205 -7.04 -14.05 -3.21
CA LEU A 205 -6.69 -12.77 -2.63
C LEU A 205 -6.74 -12.86 -1.10
N LEU A 206 -5.72 -12.32 -0.43
CA LEU A 206 -5.54 -12.47 1.02
C LEU A 206 -6.79 -12.07 1.82
N TYR A 207 -7.51 -11.03 1.40
CA TYR A 207 -8.71 -10.52 2.07
C TYR A 207 -9.94 -11.46 1.98
N GLN A 208 -9.94 -12.44 1.07
CA GLN A 208 -11.01 -13.43 0.95
C GLN A 208 -10.80 -14.63 1.89
N SER A 209 -9.54 -14.89 2.27
CA SER A 209 -9.13 -16.08 3.01
C SER A 209 -9.30 -15.98 4.53
N VAL A 210 -9.58 -14.79 5.05
CA VAL A 210 -9.64 -14.58 6.49
C VAL A 210 -11.06 -14.30 6.92
N GLY A 211 -11.64 -15.22 7.71
CA GLY A 211 -12.81 -14.94 8.54
C GLY A 211 -12.48 -13.96 9.67
N VAL A 212 -11.73 -12.88 9.38
CA VAL A 212 -11.61 -11.75 10.30
C VAL A 212 -12.94 -11.02 10.22
N VAL A 213 -13.77 -11.26 11.22
CA VAL A 213 -14.81 -10.30 11.59
C VAL A 213 -14.04 -9.08 12.09
N ILE A 214 -13.96 -8.03 11.26
CA ILE A 214 -13.40 -6.71 11.60
C ILE A 214 -14.53 -5.87 12.20
#